data_AF-A0A4V2QM08-F1
#
_entry.id   AF-A0A4V2QM08-F1
#
_cell.length_a   1.000
_cell.length_b   1.000
_cell.length_c   1.000
_cell.angle_alpha   90.00
_cell.angle_beta   90.00
_cell.angle_gamma   90.00
#
_symmetry.space_group_name_H-M   'P 1'
#
loop_
_entity.id
_entity.type
_entity.pdbx_description
1 polymer ?
#
loop_
_entity_poly.entity_id
_entity_poly.type
_entity_poly.pdbx_seq_one_letter_code
_entity_poly.pdbx_strand_id
1 'polypeptide(L)'
;THRVKNTLATVSAVVSQTLRDAGSLAEARDAVSGRIASLASAHELLLKDEIEGAAIGEIVERVLAPFMDSNGRRFSAVGPTIRLTPEVTLALSMALHELATNAIKYGALSVPEGQVSINWDLNGNATERRLTFSWAEQDGPIVAMPTRVGFGTRMIERVLSRHIRGKAEIQYLPEGVRFAIEAPI
;
A
#
# COMPACT_ATOMS: atom_id res chain seq x y z
N THR A 1 13.45 -19.53 -12.86
CA THR A 1 12.72 -20.66 -12.22
C THR A 1 12.35 -20.41 -10.76
N HIS A 2 13.13 -19.65 -9.97
CA HIS A 2 12.77 -19.26 -8.60
C HIS A 2 11.72 -18.12 -8.52
N ARG A 3 11.81 -17.09 -9.39
CA ARG A 3 10.92 -15.93 -9.38
C ARG A 3 9.47 -16.27 -9.75
N VAL A 4 9.25 -17.11 -10.77
CA VAL A 4 7.92 -17.61 -11.12
C VAL A 4 7.29 -18.39 -9.95
N LYS A 5 8.08 -19.19 -9.23
CA LYS A 5 7.62 -19.87 -8.00
C LYS A 5 7.28 -18.88 -6.89
N ASN A 6 8.09 -17.84 -6.70
CA ASN A 6 7.80 -16.79 -5.71
C ASN A 6 6.52 -16.02 -6.07
N THR A 7 6.33 -15.61 -7.33
CA THR A 7 5.11 -14.93 -7.79
C THR A 7 3.89 -15.83 -7.61
N LEU A 8 3.94 -17.09 -8.02
CA LEU A 8 2.84 -18.04 -7.83
C LEU A 8 2.54 -18.30 -6.35
N ALA A 9 3.56 -18.35 -5.49
CA ALA A 9 3.38 -18.45 -4.05
C ALA A 9 2.70 -17.19 -3.48
N THR A 10 3.09 -16.00 -3.93
CA THR A 10 2.44 -14.73 -3.56
C THR A 10 0.98 -14.71 -4.00
N VAL A 11 0.69 -15.08 -5.25
CA VAL A 11 -0.69 -15.18 -5.77
C VAL A 11 -1.52 -16.16 -4.94
N SER A 12 -0.98 -17.36 -4.67
CA SER A 12 -1.68 -18.38 -3.88
C SER A 12 -1.96 -17.92 -2.45
N ALA A 13 -1.01 -17.22 -1.83
CA ALA A 13 -1.18 -16.62 -0.50
C ALA A 13 -2.25 -15.52 -0.51
N VAL A 14 -2.25 -14.65 -1.53
CA VAL A 14 -3.28 -13.62 -1.74
C VAL A 14 -4.67 -14.26 -1.83
N VAL A 15 -4.85 -15.24 -2.72
CA VAL A 15 -6.14 -15.90 -2.93
C VAL A 15 -6.61 -16.59 -1.65
N SER A 16 -5.75 -17.42 -1.05
CA SER A 16 -6.09 -18.20 0.14
C SER A 16 -6.45 -17.30 1.33
N GLN A 17 -5.73 -16.20 1.52
CA GLN A 17 -6.01 -15.28 2.62
C GLN A 17 -7.28 -14.46 2.37
N THR A 18 -7.51 -14.02 1.14
CA THR A 18 -8.72 -13.26 0.76
C THR A 18 -9.98 -14.07 0.96
N LEU A 19 -9.96 -15.35 0.55
CA LEU A 19 -11.10 -16.26 0.71
C LEU A 19 -11.44 -16.51 2.19
N ARG A 20 -10.44 -16.54 3.07
CA ARG A 20 -10.67 -16.71 4.53
C ARG A 20 -11.31 -15.49 5.19
N ASP A 21 -11.04 -14.30 4.67
CA ASP A 21 -11.42 -13.05 5.33
C ASP A 21 -12.76 -12.48 4.83
N ALA A 22 -13.20 -12.88 3.63
CA ALA A 22 -14.41 -12.36 3.00
C ALA A 22 -15.70 -12.83 3.69
N GLY A 23 -16.68 -11.92 3.82
CA GLY A 23 -18.01 -12.23 4.35
C GLY A 23 -18.95 -12.84 3.32
N SER A 24 -18.62 -12.77 2.03
CA SER A 24 -19.42 -13.34 0.94
C SER A 24 -18.56 -13.73 -0.27
N LEU A 25 -19.12 -14.55 -1.17
CA LEU A 25 -18.46 -14.94 -2.41
C LEU A 25 -18.25 -13.75 -3.37
N ALA A 26 -19.20 -12.81 -3.40
CA ALA A 26 -19.09 -11.60 -4.22
C ALA A 26 -17.94 -10.71 -3.73
N GLU A 27 -17.88 -10.48 -2.41
CA GLU A 27 -16.77 -9.72 -1.80
C GLU A 27 -15.42 -10.40 -2.03
N ALA A 28 -15.36 -11.74 -1.90
CA ALA A 28 -14.16 -12.50 -2.17
C ALA A 28 -13.68 -12.34 -3.61
N ARG A 29 -14.58 -12.44 -4.60
CA ARG A 29 -14.26 -12.28 -6.01
C ARG A 29 -13.65 -10.91 -6.27
N ASP A 30 -14.34 -9.86 -5.84
CA ASP A 30 -13.92 -8.48 -6.13
C ASP A 30 -12.58 -8.16 -5.44
N ALA A 31 -12.39 -8.62 -4.20
CA ALA A 31 -11.13 -8.44 -3.47
C ALA A 31 -9.96 -9.24 -4.10
N VAL A 32 -10.18 -10.48 -4.54
CA VAL A 32 -9.14 -11.27 -5.21
C VAL A 32 -8.74 -10.61 -6.53
N SER A 33 -9.72 -10.20 -7.35
CA SER A 33 -9.47 -9.53 -8.62
C SER A 33 -8.69 -8.23 -8.44
N GLY A 34 -9.07 -7.38 -7.47
CA GLY A 34 -8.34 -6.14 -7.17
C GLY A 34 -6.88 -6.40 -6.74
N ARG A 35 -6.66 -7.36 -5.83
CA ARG A 35 -5.32 -7.70 -5.35
C ARG A 35 -4.42 -8.29 -6.44
N ILE A 36 -4.97 -9.14 -7.32
CA ILE A 36 -4.23 -9.68 -8.46
C ILE A 36 -3.87 -8.56 -9.44
N ALA A 37 -4.78 -7.62 -9.70
CA ALA A 37 -4.50 -6.47 -10.55
C ALA A 37 -3.40 -5.56 -9.96
N SER A 38 -3.44 -5.30 -8.65
CA SER A 38 -2.38 -4.56 -7.94
C SER A 38 -1.02 -5.27 -8.06
N LEU A 39 -0.99 -6.59 -7.85
CA LEU A 39 0.21 -7.41 -8.00
C LEU A 39 0.75 -7.38 -9.44
N ALA A 40 -0.14 -7.45 -10.44
CA ALA A 40 0.23 -7.35 -11.84
C ALA A 40 0.83 -5.97 -12.16
N SER A 41 0.22 -4.89 -11.67
CA SER A 41 0.74 -3.53 -11.86
C SER A 41 2.10 -3.32 -11.20
N ALA A 42 2.31 -3.88 -10.00
CA ALA A 42 3.62 -3.86 -9.36
C ALA A 42 4.64 -4.65 -10.19
N HIS A 43 4.25 -5.80 -10.74
CA HIS A 43 5.11 -6.57 -11.64
C HIS A 43 5.46 -5.82 -12.94
N GLU A 44 4.54 -5.06 -13.52
CA GLU A 44 4.82 -4.20 -14.68
C GLU A 44 5.86 -3.12 -14.38
N LEU A 45 5.79 -2.49 -13.20
CA LEU A 45 6.82 -1.52 -12.75
C LEU A 45 8.20 -2.18 -12.71
N LEU A 46 8.26 -3.42 -12.23
CA LEU A 46 9.50 -4.19 -12.15
C LEU A 46 9.97 -4.76 -13.49
N LEU A 47 9.14 -4.77 -14.54
CA LEU A 47 9.55 -5.21 -15.88
C LEU A 47 10.26 -4.10 -16.66
N LYS A 48 10.06 -2.82 -16.31
CA LYS A 48 10.78 -1.69 -16.93
C LYS A 48 12.20 -1.52 -16.39
N ASP A 49 12.48 -1.95 -15.17
CA ASP A 49 13.78 -1.78 -14.50
C ASP A 49 14.03 -2.95 -13.52
N GLU A 50 14.23 -4.16 -14.05
CA GLU A 50 14.29 -5.41 -13.28
C GLU A 50 15.36 -5.45 -12.17
N ILE A 51 16.36 -4.58 -12.25
CA ILE A 51 17.53 -4.57 -11.35
C ILE A 51 17.41 -3.46 -10.30
N GLU A 52 16.80 -2.30 -10.63
CA GLU A 52 16.79 -1.13 -9.75
C GLU A 52 15.48 -0.93 -8.98
N GLY A 53 14.44 -1.70 -9.28
CA GLY A 53 13.11 -1.55 -8.69
C GLY A 53 12.41 -0.27 -9.18
N ALA A 54 11.56 0.36 -8.36
CA ALA A 54 10.75 1.51 -8.80
C ALA A 54 10.85 2.71 -7.86
N ALA A 55 10.68 3.93 -8.40
CA ALA A 55 10.63 5.13 -7.58
C ALA A 55 9.30 5.20 -6.80
N ILE A 56 9.33 5.68 -5.55
CA ILE A 56 8.13 5.78 -4.70
C ILE A 56 7.02 6.56 -5.39
N GLY A 57 7.35 7.68 -6.05
CA GLY A 57 6.37 8.48 -6.80
C GLY A 57 5.67 7.68 -7.91
N GLU A 58 6.41 6.87 -8.68
CA GLU A 58 5.84 6.03 -9.74
C GLU A 58 4.94 4.93 -9.17
N ILE A 59 5.32 4.35 -8.04
CA ILE A 59 4.51 3.35 -7.34
C ILE A 59 3.18 3.98 -6.89
N VAL A 60 3.24 5.14 -6.23
CA VAL A 60 2.07 5.85 -5.73
C VAL A 60 1.14 6.24 -6.89
N GLU A 61 1.68 6.85 -7.95
CA GLU A 61 0.90 7.25 -9.12
C GLU A 61 0.20 6.05 -9.78
N ARG A 62 0.95 4.98 -10.08
CA ARG A 62 0.43 3.81 -10.80
C ARG A 62 -0.63 3.07 -9.99
N VAL A 63 -0.38 2.87 -8.70
CA VAL A 63 -1.29 2.11 -7.83
C VAL A 63 -2.56 2.88 -7.53
N LEU A 64 -2.48 4.20 -7.38
CA LEU A 64 -3.63 5.04 -7.04
C LEU A 64 -4.40 5.53 -8.25
N ALA A 65 -3.86 5.41 -9.47
CA ALA A 65 -4.54 5.80 -10.69
C ALA A 65 -6.00 5.29 -10.82
N PRO A 66 -6.33 4.02 -10.48
CA PRO A 66 -7.72 3.54 -10.53
C PRO A 66 -8.66 4.17 -9.49
N PHE A 67 -8.10 4.80 -8.45
CA PHE A 67 -8.82 5.40 -7.32
C PHE A 67 -8.95 6.92 -7.45
N MET A 68 -8.19 7.54 -8.36
CA MET A 68 -8.30 8.97 -8.63
C MET A 68 -9.64 9.27 -9.31
N ASP A 69 -10.41 10.19 -8.74
CA ASP A 69 -11.59 10.71 -9.42
C ASP A 69 -11.20 11.62 -10.60
N SER A 70 -12.17 11.95 -11.45
CA SER A 70 -11.97 12.84 -12.59
C SER A 70 -11.50 14.26 -12.21
N ASN A 71 -11.56 14.62 -10.93
CA ASN A 71 -11.12 15.91 -10.42
C ASN A 71 -9.69 15.85 -9.85
N GLY A 72 -9.07 14.68 -9.65
CA GLY A 72 -7.68 14.49 -9.23
C GLY A 72 -7.29 15.12 -7.89
N ARG A 73 -8.25 15.62 -7.10
CA ARG A 73 -8.00 16.57 -5.99
C ARG A 73 -7.99 15.93 -4.60
N ARG A 74 -8.34 14.65 -4.47
CA ARG A 74 -8.46 13.97 -3.15
C ARG A 74 -7.19 13.26 -2.68
N PHE A 75 -6.15 13.21 -3.51
CA PHE A 75 -4.84 12.69 -3.16
C PHE A 75 -3.78 13.80 -3.26
N SER A 76 -2.94 13.92 -2.24
CA SER A 76 -1.68 14.65 -2.31
C SER A 76 -0.54 13.66 -2.13
N ALA A 77 0.45 13.68 -3.03
CA ALA A 77 1.60 12.79 -2.99
C ALA A 77 2.88 13.61 -3.19
N VAL A 78 3.71 13.72 -2.15
CA VAL A 78 4.90 14.59 -2.16
C VAL A 78 6.10 13.88 -1.56
N GLY A 79 7.24 13.96 -2.25
CA GLY A 79 8.52 13.48 -1.74
C GLY A 79 9.61 13.46 -2.81
N PRO A 80 10.89 13.24 -2.42
CA PRO A 80 12.00 13.20 -3.35
C PRO A 80 12.02 11.89 -4.17
N THR A 81 12.78 11.86 -5.25
CA THR A 81 12.98 10.62 -6.02
C THR A 81 13.80 9.61 -5.20
N ILE A 82 13.14 8.60 -4.65
CA ILE A 82 13.75 7.47 -3.93
C ILE A 82 13.33 6.19 -4.64
N ARG A 83 14.30 5.36 -5.03
CA ARG A 83 14.06 4.03 -5.59
C ARG A 83 14.06 2.98 -4.50
N LEU A 84 13.13 2.04 -4.60
CA LEU A 84 12.97 0.91 -3.68
C LEU A 84 13.38 -0.38 -4.36
N THR A 85 13.91 -1.34 -3.60
CA THR A 85 14.18 -2.67 -4.15
C THR A 85 12.89 -3.33 -4.67
N PRO A 86 12.99 -4.34 -5.55
CA PRO A 86 11.81 -5.03 -6.08
C PRO A 86 10.86 -5.58 -5.00
N GLU A 87 11.40 -6.13 -3.91
CA GLU A 87 10.61 -6.69 -2.82
C GLU A 87 9.83 -5.61 -2.06
N VAL A 88 10.47 -4.48 -1.77
CA VAL A 88 9.83 -3.36 -1.08
C VAL A 88 8.83 -2.66 -2.01
N THR A 89 9.15 -2.54 -3.31
CA THR A 89 8.24 -2.04 -4.34
C THR A 89 6.94 -2.83 -4.36
N LEU A 90 7.04 -4.16 -4.37
CA LEU A 90 5.87 -5.02 -4.36
C LEU A 90 5.05 -4.86 -3.07
N ALA A 91 5.72 -4.89 -1.92
CA ALA A 91 5.07 -4.77 -0.62
C ALA A 91 4.34 -3.42 -0.46
N LEU A 92 4.99 -2.32 -0.85
CA LEU A 92 4.40 -0.98 -0.80
C LEU A 92 3.23 -0.84 -1.78
N SER A 93 3.36 -1.37 -3.00
CA SER A 93 2.28 -1.31 -4.00
C SER A 93 0.99 -1.96 -3.48
N MET A 94 1.13 -3.12 -2.85
CA MET A 94 0.00 -3.83 -2.28
C MET A 94 -0.56 -3.13 -1.03
N ALA A 95 0.31 -2.59 -0.16
CA ALA A 95 -0.13 -1.81 0.99
C ALA A 95 -0.96 -0.59 0.57
N LEU A 96 -0.51 0.15 -0.44
CA LEU A 96 -1.22 1.33 -0.97
C LEU A 96 -2.56 0.96 -1.59
N HIS A 97 -2.64 -0.14 -2.35
CA HIS A 97 -3.90 -0.61 -2.91
C HIS A 97 -4.92 -0.95 -1.82
N GLU A 98 -4.49 -1.63 -0.76
CA GLU A 98 -5.36 -1.98 0.37
C GLU A 98 -5.80 -0.74 1.16
N LEU A 99 -4.88 0.21 1.41
CA LEU A 99 -5.21 1.48 2.04
C LEU A 99 -6.24 2.27 1.22
N ALA A 100 -6.02 2.39 -0.09
CA ALA A 100 -6.95 3.08 -0.99
C ALA A 100 -8.33 2.41 -1.03
N THR A 101 -8.38 1.08 -1.08
CA THR A 101 -9.63 0.32 -1.04
C THR A 101 -10.38 0.53 0.27
N ASN A 102 -9.68 0.56 1.40
CA ASN A 102 -10.27 0.81 2.71
C ASN A 102 -10.76 2.26 2.84
N ALA A 103 -9.98 3.22 2.35
CA ALA A 103 -10.35 4.63 2.35
C ALA A 103 -11.65 4.87 1.55
N ILE A 104 -11.85 4.20 0.41
CA ILE A 104 -13.10 4.29 -0.36
C ILE A 104 -14.28 3.66 0.38
N LYS A 105 -14.08 2.49 1.01
CA LYS A 105 -15.19 1.74 1.62
C LYS A 105 -15.60 2.30 2.97
N TYR A 106 -14.64 2.79 3.74
CA TYR A 106 -14.81 3.03 5.18
C TYR A 106 -14.16 4.33 5.68
N GLY A 107 -13.26 4.94 4.91
CA GLY A 107 -12.42 6.04 5.35
C GLY A 107 -12.67 7.35 4.60
N ALA A 108 -11.64 8.18 4.48
CA ALA A 108 -11.76 9.54 3.93
C ALA A 108 -12.35 9.56 2.52
N LEU A 109 -12.02 8.61 1.65
CA LEU A 109 -12.48 8.63 0.27
C LEU A 109 -13.94 8.14 0.09
N SER A 110 -14.60 7.72 1.17
CA SER A 110 -16.02 7.36 1.19
C SER A 110 -16.96 8.58 1.17
N VAL A 111 -16.43 9.77 1.49
CA VAL A 111 -17.17 11.04 1.51
C VAL A 111 -16.55 12.04 0.52
N PRO A 112 -17.31 13.04 0.02
CA PRO A 112 -16.81 14.01 -0.94
C PRO A 112 -15.68 14.91 -0.42
N GLU A 113 -15.68 15.25 0.87
CA GLU A 113 -14.75 16.18 1.50
C GLU A 113 -13.43 15.54 1.89
N GLY A 114 -13.39 14.21 1.98
CA GLY A 114 -12.25 13.50 2.53
C GLY A 114 -11.04 13.47 1.61
N GLN A 115 -9.88 13.51 2.24
CA GLN A 115 -8.58 13.67 1.59
C GLN A 115 -7.57 12.66 2.10
N VAL A 116 -6.63 12.30 1.24
CA VAL A 116 -5.48 11.45 1.57
C VAL A 116 -4.19 12.19 1.26
N SER A 117 -3.34 12.32 2.27
CA SER A 117 -1.98 12.85 2.13
C SER A 117 -0.96 11.74 2.21
N ILE A 118 -0.06 11.70 1.23
CA ILE A 118 1.03 10.73 1.10
C ILE A 118 2.32 11.51 1.04
N ASN A 119 3.19 11.31 2.04
CA ASN A 119 4.48 12.00 2.09
C ASN A 119 5.59 11.00 2.33
N TRP A 120 6.71 11.19 1.65
CA TRP A 120 7.92 10.44 1.93
C TRP A 120 9.16 11.32 1.85
N ASP A 121 10.20 10.93 2.59
CA ASP A 121 11.45 11.67 2.65
C ASP A 121 12.61 10.74 3.04
N LEU A 122 13.83 11.22 2.84
CA LEU A 122 15.06 10.56 3.25
C LEU A 122 15.78 11.40 4.30
N ASN A 123 15.67 10.98 5.55
CA ASN A 123 16.26 11.64 6.70
C ASN A 123 17.61 11.01 7.08
N GLY A 124 18.47 11.76 7.78
CA GLY A 124 19.75 11.26 8.30
C GLY A 124 20.98 11.65 7.48
N ASN A 125 22.15 11.19 7.93
CA ASN A 125 23.44 11.46 7.29
C ASN A 125 23.79 10.37 6.26
N ALA A 126 24.88 10.55 5.49
CA ALA A 126 25.27 9.65 4.40
C ALA A 126 25.40 8.17 4.79
N THR A 127 25.68 7.87 6.06
CA THR A 127 25.90 6.51 6.59
C THR A 127 24.68 5.90 7.29
N GLU A 128 23.68 6.71 7.66
CA GLU A 128 22.48 6.30 8.40
C GLU A 128 21.22 6.92 7.79
N ARG A 129 21.07 6.80 6.46
CA ARG A 129 19.88 7.30 5.77
C ARG A 129 18.68 6.44 6.12
N ARG A 130 17.58 7.10 6.48
CA ARG A 130 16.31 6.47 6.85
C ARG A 130 15.20 7.02 5.97
N LEU A 131 14.54 6.13 5.25
CA LEU A 131 13.29 6.40 4.57
C LEU A 131 12.19 6.57 5.60
N THR A 132 11.49 7.69 5.51
CA THR A 132 10.18 7.88 6.15
C THR A 132 9.12 7.92 5.08
N PHE A 133 8.04 7.17 5.26
CA PHE A 133 6.85 7.21 4.40
C PHE A 133 5.60 7.32 5.28
N SER A 134 4.62 8.09 4.83
CA SER A 134 3.38 8.31 5.56
C SER A 134 2.19 8.35 4.61
N TRP A 135 1.08 7.80 5.09
CA TRP A 135 -0.27 7.94 4.55
C TRP A 135 -1.15 8.47 5.68
N ALA A 136 -1.91 9.51 5.42
CA ALA A 136 -2.83 10.10 6.38
C ALA A 136 -4.16 10.43 5.71
N GLU A 137 -5.23 9.88 6.26
CA GLU A 137 -6.61 10.22 5.91
C GLU A 137 -7.09 11.39 6.77
N GLN A 138 -7.85 12.31 6.17
CA GLN A 138 -8.43 13.48 6.83
C GLN A 138 -9.81 13.80 6.23
N ASP A 139 -10.60 14.56 6.98
CA ASP A 139 -11.94 15.01 6.58
C ASP A 139 -12.89 13.85 6.18
N GLY A 140 -12.61 12.66 6.72
CA GLY A 140 -13.40 11.45 6.55
C GLY A 140 -14.47 11.25 7.63
N PRO A 141 -15.27 10.17 7.53
CA PRO A 141 -16.12 9.73 8.63
C PRO A 141 -15.27 9.32 9.85
N ILE A 142 -15.89 9.30 11.03
CA ILE A 142 -15.22 8.85 12.26
C ILE A 142 -14.77 7.40 12.09
N VAL A 143 -13.46 7.18 12.20
CA VAL A 143 -12.88 5.83 12.08
C VAL A 143 -13.11 5.06 13.37
N ALA A 144 -13.75 3.90 13.25
CA ALA A 144 -13.82 2.91 14.32
C ALA A 144 -12.67 1.90 14.20
N MET A 145 -12.17 1.42 15.34
CA MET A 145 -11.17 0.36 15.35
C MET A 145 -11.75 -0.89 14.68
N PRO A 146 -11.04 -1.50 13.71
CA PRO A 146 -11.58 -2.66 13.00
C PRO A 146 -11.66 -3.86 13.94
N THR A 147 -12.79 -4.56 13.92
CA THR A 147 -12.98 -5.81 14.68
C THR A 147 -12.24 -7.00 14.07
N ARG A 148 -11.76 -6.86 12.83
CA ARG A 148 -10.97 -7.86 12.10
C ARG A 148 -9.75 -7.20 11.48
N VAL A 149 -8.58 -7.77 11.74
CA VAL A 149 -7.35 -7.37 11.05
C VAL A 149 -7.41 -7.89 9.62
N GLY A 150 -7.49 -7.01 8.63
CA GLY A 150 -7.55 -7.37 7.22
C GLY A 150 -6.23 -7.87 6.63
N PHE A 151 -6.24 -8.17 5.33
CA PHE A 151 -5.06 -8.57 4.56
C PHE A 151 -4.00 -7.47 4.48
N GLY A 152 -4.41 -6.22 4.20
CA GLY A 152 -3.51 -5.06 4.14
C GLY A 152 -2.68 -4.89 5.41
N THR A 153 -3.33 -4.86 6.58
CA THR A 153 -2.65 -4.76 7.88
C THR A 153 -1.67 -5.91 8.10
N ARG A 154 -2.08 -7.15 7.81
CA ARG A 154 -1.19 -8.32 7.96
C ARG A 154 -0.01 -8.30 6.99
N MET A 155 -0.19 -7.75 5.80
CA MET A 155 0.86 -7.65 4.81
C MET A 155 1.84 -6.54 5.15
N ILE A 156 1.34 -5.39 5.59
CA ILE A 156 2.13 -4.30 6.14
C ILE A 156 2.98 -4.79 7.32
N GLU A 157 2.37 -5.50 8.27
CA GLU A 157 3.04 -5.99 9.47
C GLU A 157 4.01 -7.15 9.20
N ARG A 158 3.79 -8.00 8.19
CA ARG A 158 4.64 -9.20 7.96
C ARG A 158 5.56 -9.09 6.76
N VAL A 159 5.14 -8.45 5.68
CA VAL A 159 5.91 -8.40 4.45
C VAL A 159 6.81 -7.18 4.47
N LEU A 160 6.29 -6.00 4.80
CA LEU A 160 7.15 -4.82 4.90
C LEU A 160 8.20 -5.02 6.00
N SER A 161 7.80 -5.35 7.23
CA SER A 161 8.73 -5.54 8.37
C SER A 161 9.82 -6.60 8.17
N ARG A 162 9.61 -7.61 7.32
CA ARG A 162 10.61 -8.64 7.02
C ARG A 162 11.61 -8.21 5.96
N HIS A 163 11.22 -7.33 5.06
CA HIS A 163 12.08 -6.87 3.95
C HIS A 163 12.74 -5.53 4.26
N ILE A 164 12.11 -4.71 5.11
CA ILE A 164 12.71 -3.47 5.63
C ILE A 164 13.29 -3.77 7.01
N ARG A 165 14.54 -3.36 7.28
CA ARG A 165 15.13 -3.42 8.62
C ARG A 165 14.57 -2.29 9.52
N GLY A 166 13.25 -2.12 9.51
CA GLY A 166 12.54 -0.94 9.99
C GLY A 166 11.19 -1.28 10.61
N LYS A 167 10.37 -0.25 10.82
CA LYS A 167 9.02 -0.35 11.39
C LYS A 167 7.98 0.08 10.37
N ALA A 168 6.84 -0.61 10.38
CA ALA A 168 5.66 -0.23 9.63
C ALA A 168 4.45 -0.35 10.56
N GLU A 169 3.71 0.73 10.73
CA GLU A 169 2.65 0.84 11.74
C GLU A 169 1.40 1.48 11.14
N ILE A 170 0.23 0.96 11.50
CA ILE A 170 -1.07 1.52 11.13
C ILE A 170 -1.83 1.90 12.41
N GLN A 171 -2.44 3.07 12.39
CA GLN A 171 -3.21 3.64 13.48
C GLN A 171 -4.60 4.01 12.97
N TYR A 172 -5.62 3.59 13.72
CA TYR A 172 -7.02 3.92 13.45
C TYR A 172 -7.43 5.01 14.43
N LEU A 173 -7.23 6.27 14.04
CA LEU A 173 -7.57 7.42 14.87
C LEU A 173 -8.95 7.95 14.48
N PRO A 174 -9.75 8.50 15.41
CA PRO A 174 -11.10 9.00 15.09
C PRO A 174 -11.14 9.96 13.90
N GLU A 175 -10.11 10.78 13.72
CA GLU A 175 -9.99 11.73 12.61
C GLU A 175 -9.58 11.13 11.25
N GLY A 176 -9.09 9.88 11.24
CA GLY A 176 -8.59 9.23 10.03
C GLY A 176 -7.58 8.13 10.29
N VAL A 177 -7.43 7.23 9.32
CA VAL A 177 -6.39 6.20 9.34
C VAL A 177 -5.04 6.84 9.02
N ARG A 178 -4.02 6.46 9.81
CA ARG A 178 -2.62 6.80 9.55
C ARG A 178 -1.80 5.55 9.36
N PHE A 179 -0.95 5.55 8.35
CA PHE A 179 0.02 4.50 8.12
C PHE A 179 1.40 5.11 7.96
N ALA A 180 2.40 4.56 8.64
CA ALA A 180 3.76 5.07 8.60
C ALA A 180 4.76 3.93 8.41
N ILE A 181 5.81 4.21 7.65
CA ILE A 181 6.99 3.35 7.50
C ILE A 181 8.22 4.17 7.88
N GLU A 182 9.09 3.55 8.64
CA GLU A 182 10.43 4.05 8.88
C GLU A 182 11.44 2.92 8.69
N ALA A 183 12.37 3.08 7.75
CA ALA A 183 13.33 2.03 7.43
C ALA A 183 14.70 2.61 7.06
N PRO A 184 15.80 1.97 7.45
CA PRO A 184 17.11 2.29 6.88
C PRO A 184 17.14 1.88 5.40
N ILE A 185 17.80 2.70 4.56
CA ILE A 185 17.99 2.43 3.12
C ILE A 185 19.48 2.32 2.76
#